data_AF-A0A944L7B1-F1
#
_entry.id   AF-A0A944L7B1-F1
#
_cell.length_a   1.000
_cell.length_b   1.000
_cell.length_c   1.000
_cell.angle_alpha   90.00
_cell.angle_beta   90.00
_cell.angle_gamma   90.00
#
_symmetry.space_group_name_H-M   'P 1'
#
loop_
_entity.id
_entity.type
_entity.pdbx_description
1 polymer ?
#
loop_
_entity_poly.entity_id
_entity_poly.type
_entity_poly.pdbx_seq_one_letter_code
_entity_poly.pdbx_strand_id
1 'polypeptide(L)'
;MLSPIGWGQRSRPFSAADPLPLFALIGAAAVLALAVVAIRRRRDLGESPLRERAGRERAGVGGRSLLGLAWRLQRSTLSDWCIAAATLGTIAGGLGPLVSDVLAGNESLKELIGRLVPGSRAEIIDVLITALLGIAGVLAAAAGIQAVLRLRAEEAEGRAELLLATPRSRTRWLGANLTMAAVSALAVAATAGVAAAVALALSGVGSSPAGVIVMAALAHVPGAAVFLGAASWSSRQCPASPSRLAGVRWSQGSSWVSSVNCLAFRHGCRTSVRSVILRRCLWNPLILPPHW
;
A
#
# COMPACT_ATOMS: atom_id res chain seq x y z
N MET A 1 3.96 -2.65 -26.50
CA MET A 1 5.17 -2.56 -25.66
C MET A 1 4.88 -1.88 -24.30
N LEU A 2 3.70 -2.07 -23.72
CA LEU A 2 3.24 -1.24 -22.58
C LEU A 2 3.56 -1.81 -21.19
N SER A 3 4.15 -3.00 -21.08
CA SER A 3 4.51 -3.58 -19.78
C SER A 3 6.03 -3.71 -19.63
N PRO A 4 6.64 -3.06 -18.61
CA PRO A 4 8.06 -3.20 -18.30
C PRO A 4 8.49 -4.66 -18.06
N ILE A 5 7.59 -5.50 -17.53
CA ILE A 5 7.88 -6.93 -17.33
C ILE A 5 8.03 -7.68 -18.67
N GLY A 6 7.27 -7.25 -19.68
CA GLY A 6 7.34 -7.82 -21.03
C GLY A 6 8.58 -7.39 -21.82
N TRP A 7 9.27 -6.32 -21.40
CA TRP A 7 10.54 -5.92 -22.00
C TRP A 7 11.65 -6.90 -21.62
N GLY A 8 11.71 -7.33 -20.36
CA GLY A 8 12.65 -8.35 -19.90
C GLY A 8 12.50 -9.66 -20.68
N GLN A 9 11.26 -10.14 -20.83
CA GLN A 9 10.95 -11.37 -21.59
C GLN A 9 11.27 -11.27 -23.09
N ARG A 10 11.26 -10.06 -23.69
CA ARG A 10 11.59 -9.85 -25.11
C ARG A 10 13.09 -9.78 -25.42
N SER A 11 13.96 -9.65 -24.43
CA SER A 11 15.41 -9.55 -24.65
C SER A 11 16.01 -10.79 -25.32
N ARG A 12 15.32 -11.94 -25.24
CA ARG A 12 15.66 -13.21 -25.95
C ARG A 12 17.17 -13.53 -25.96
N PRO A 13 17.85 -13.52 -24.79
CA PRO A 13 19.31 -13.54 -24.72
C PRO A 13 19.95 -14.80 -25.31
N PHE A 14 19.21 -15.92 -25.36
CA PHE A 14 19.68 -17.22 -25.83
C PHE A 14 19.20 -17.60 -27.23
N SER A 15 18.56 -16.69 -27.97
CA SER A 15 18.14 -16.94 -29.36
C SER A 15 18.59 -15.80 -30.27
N ALA A 16 17.72 -14.84 -30.57
CA ALA A 16 18.06 -13.60 -31.26
C ALA A 16 18.09 -12.47 -30.24
N ALA A 17 19.29 -12.14 -29.76
CA ALA A 17 19.50 -11.10 -28.77
C ALA A 17 19.01 -9.75 -29.30
N ASP A 18 17.94 -9.22 -28.70
CA ASP A 18 17.44 -7.89 -28.97
C ASP A 18 17.78 -7.00 -27.76
N PRO A 19 18.74 -6.07 -27.87
CA PRO A 19 19.14 -5.21 -26.75
C PRO A 19 18.18 -4.03 -26.52
N LEU A 20 17.29 -3.77 -27.47
CA LEU A 20 16.37 -2.62 -27.45
C LEU A 20 15.46 -2.59 -26.20
N PRO A 21 14.89 -3.72 -25.72
CA PRO A 21 14.15 -3.77 -24.46
C PRO A 21 15.03 -3.48 -23.22
N LEU A 22 16.31 -3.83 -23.28
CA LEU A 22 17.26 -3.59 -22.19
C LEU A 22 17.56 -2.09 -22.05
N PHE A 23 17.80 -1.40 -23.17
CA PHE A 23 17.96 0.05 -23.20
C PHE A 23 16.69 0.78 -22.76
N ALA A 24 15.51 0.27 -23.12
CA ALA A 24 14.25 0.81 -22.62
C ALA A 24 14.11 0.68 -21.09
N LEU A 25 14.51 -0.46 -20.51
CA LEU A 25 14.54 -0.66 -19.05
C LEU A 25 15.53 0.28 -18.35
N ILE A 26 16.74 0.39 -18.88
CA ILE A 26 17.78 1.30 -18.36
C ILE A 26 17.31 2.75 -18.46
N GLY A 27 16.70 3.14 -19.59
CA GLY A 27 16.14 4.47 -19.80
C GLY A 27 15.02 4.78 -18.81
N ALA A 28 14.07 3.85 -18.61
CA ALA A 28 13.01 4.02 -17.62
C ALA A 28 13.58 4.15 -16.19
N ALA A 29 14.56 3.31 -15.83
CA ALA A 29 15.25 3.40 -14.54
C ALA A 29 15.96 4.75 -14.35
N ALA A 30 16.65 5.24 -15.39
CA ALA A 30 17.31 6.54 -15.38
C ALA A 30 16.31 7.70 -15.24
N VAL A 31 15.19 7.67 -15.97
CA VAL A 31 14.12 8.67 -15.86
C VAL A 31 13.52 8.69 -14.46
N LEU A 32 13.22 7.52 -13.88
CA LEU A 32 12.72 7.42 -12.51
C LEU A 32 13.75 7.92 -11.49
N ALA A 33 15.03 7.55 -11.64
CA ALA A 33 16.10 8.02 -10.78
C ALA A 33 16.28 9.55 -10.87
N LEU A 34 16.26 10.12 -12.07
CA LEU A 34 16.31 11.56 -12.30
C LEU A 34 15.09 12.27 -11.70
N ALA A 35 13.89 11.70 -11.83
CA ALA A 35 12.69 12.23 -11.20
C ALA A 35 12.84 12.26 -9.67
N VAL A 36 13.34 11.18 -9.06
CA VAL A 36 13.61 11.12 -7.61
C VAL A 36 14.64 12.17 -7.20
N VAL A 37 15.75 12.32 -7.93
CA VAL A 37 16.79 13.33 -7.65
C VAL A 37 16.21 14.74 -7.80
N ALA A 38 15.43 15.01 -8.85
CA ALA A 38 14.79 16.30 -9.06
C ALA A 38 13.79 16.65 -7.95
N ILE A 39 13.00 15.67 -7.49
CA ILE A 39 12.08 15.82 -6.37
C ILE A 39 12.85 16.08 -5.07
N ARG A 40 13.91 15.31 -4.79
CA ARG A 40 14.73 15.50 -3.59
C ARG A 40 15.47 16.83 -3.57
N ARG A 41 15.97 17.30 -4.71
CA ARG A 41 16.64 18.61 -4.82
C ARG A 41 15.71 19.79 -4.52
N ARG A 42 14.41 19.64 -4.76
CA ARG A 42 13.39 20.65 -4.41
C ARG A 42 12.82 20.46 -3.01
N ARG A 43 13.23 19.41 -2.29
CA ARG A 43 12.73 19.05 -0.98
C ARG A 43 13.76 19.48 0.06
N ASP A 44 13.66 20.71 0.53
CA ASP A 44 14.46 21.18 1.67
C ASP A 44 14.21 20.27 2.88
N LEU A 45 15.27 19.99 3.65
CA LEU A 45 15.27 19.04 4.76
C LEU A 45 14.24 19.44 5.82
N GLY A 46 13.05 18.86 5.74
CA GLY A 46 11.95 19.09 6.69
C GLY A 46 10.64 19.55 6.04
N GLU A 47 10.67 20.06 4.80
CA GLU A 47 9.45 20.48 4.12
C GLU A 47 8.88 19.37 3.21
N SER A 48 7.57 19.13 3.34
CA SER A 48 6.83 18.33 2.38
C SER A 48 6.63 19.17 1.10
N PRO A 49 6.96 18.65 -0.11
CA PRO A 49 6.67 19.35 -1.36
C PRO A 49 5.15 19.51 -1.59
N LEU A 50 4.35 18.72 -0.86
CA LEU A 50 2.92 18.89 -0.75
C LEU A 50 2.63 19.83 0.42
N ARG A 51 2.01 20.98 0.09
CA ARG A 51 1.56 21.98 1.06
C ARG A 51 0.68 21.33 2.11
N GLU A 52 1.06 21.46 3.39
CA GLU A 52 0.28 20.97 4.53
C GLU A 52 -1.14 21.58 4.45
N ARG A 53 -2.16 20.73 4.36
CA ARG A 53 -3.55 21.18 4.27
C ARG A 53 -4.00 21.55 5.68
N ALA A 54 -4.35 22.81 5.93
CA ALA A 54 -4.93 23.22 7.20
C ALA A 54 -6.16 22.33 7.49
N GLY A 55 -6.10 21.59 8.61
CA GLY A 55 -7.20 20.75 9.05
C GLY A 55 -8.45 21.58 9.35
N ARG A 56 -9.63 20.94 9.36
CA ARG A 56 -10.87 21.60 9.80
C ARG A 56 -10.69 22.10 11.23
N GLU A 57 -11.10 23.34 11.50
CA GLU A 57 -11.07 23.95 12.84
C GLU A 57 -11.88 23.17 13.88
N ARG A 58 -12.88 22.40 13.43
CA ARG A 58 -13.69 21.52 14.27
C ARG A 58 -13.57 20.08 13.79
N ALA A 59 -13.10 19.21 14.67
CA ALA A 59 -13.16 17.77 14.48
C ALA A 59 -14.64 17.36 14.44
N GLY A 60 -15.08 16.72 13.33
CA GLY A 60 -16.41 16.10 13.26
C GLY A 60 -16.60 15.02 14.33
N VAL A 61 -17.80 14.47 14.47
CA VAL A 61 -18.18 13.54 15.55
C VAL A 61 -17.21 12.33 15.66
N GLY A 62 -16.65 11.86 14.54
CA GLY A 62 -15.61 10.81 14.52
C GLY A 62 -14.16 11.29 14.74
N GLY A 63 -13.86 12.58 14.57
CA GLY A 63 -12.51 13.14 14.73
C GLY A 63 -12.07 13.34 16.18
N ARG A 64 -13.00 13.18 17.14
CA ARG A 64 -12.71 13.25 18.58
C ARG A 64 -12.22 11.89 19.14
N SER A 65 -12.38 10.79 18.40
CA SER A 65 -11.96 9.45 18.83
C SER A 65 -10.57 9.07 18.31
N LEU A 66 -9.84 8.25 19.08
CA LEU A 66 -8.52 7.72 18.69
C LEU A 66 -8.60 6.89 17.40
N LEU A 67 -9.70 6.14 17.23
CA LEU A 67 -9.96 5.34 16.05
C LEU A 67 -10.17 6.22 14.80
N GLY A 68 -10.88 7.35 14.93
CA GLY A 68 -11.08 8.27 13.80
C GLY A 68 -9.79 8.99 13.37
N LEU A 69 -8.88 9.27 14.31
CA LEU A 69 -7.54 9.77 13.99
C LEU A 69 -6.72 8.70 13.25
N ALA A 70 -6.68 7.48 13.79
CA ALA A 70 -5.97 6.34 13.16
C ALA A 70 -6.50 6.07 11.74
N TRP A 71 -7.83 6.06 11.55
CA TRP A 71 -8.47 5.94 10.25
C TRP A 71 -8.05 7.05 9.28
N ARG A 72 -8.13 8.32 9.70
CA ARG A 72 -7.73 9.47 8.85
C ARG A 72 -6.28 9.40 8.41
N LEU A 73 -5.42 8.90 9.29
CA LEU A 73 -4.01 8.73 9.01
C LEU A 73 -3.80 7.59 8.01
N GLN A 74 -4.42 6.43 8.25
CA GLN A 74 -4.17 5.20 7.51
C GLN A 74 -4.94 5.09 6.19
N ARG A 75 -6.04 5.83 6.00
CA ARG A 75 -6.90 5.71 4.80
C ARG A 75 -6.19 5.88 3.46
N SER A 76 -5.18 6.76 3.36
CA SER A 76 -4.46 6.97 2.09
C SER A 76 -3.57 5.77 1.76
N THR A 77 -2.81 5.31 2.75
CA THR A 77 -2.04 4.07 2.64
C THR A 77 -2.95 2.88 2.33
N LEU A 78 -4.10 2.79 2.99
CA LEU A 78 -5.05 1.71 2.77
C LEU A 78 -5.60 1.73 1.33
N SER A 79 -5.93 2.91 0.79
CA SER A 79 -6.39 3.01 -0.59
C SER A 79 -5.34 2.51 -1.58
N ASP A 80 -4.06 2.79 -1.36
CA ASP A 80 -2.99 2.32 -2.24
C ASP A 80 -2.86 0.80 -2.21
N TRP A 81 -2.90 0.20 -1.02
CA TRP A 81 -2.87 -1.26 -0.89
C TRP A 81 -4.10 -1.92 -1.50
N CYS A 82 -5.29 -1.32 -1.34
CA CYS A 82 -6.50 -1.78 -2.01
C CYS A 82 -6.39 -1.69 -3.54
N ILE A 83 -5.80 -0.62 -4.08
CA ILE A 83 -5.57 -0.49 -5.53
C ILE A 83 -4.59 -1.55 -6.03
N ALA A 84 -3.49 -1.77 -5.32
CA ALA A 84 -2.51 -2.80 -5.67
C ALA A 84 -3.13 -4.20 -5.60
N ALA A 85 -3.90 -4.49 -4.55
CA ALA A 85 -4.61 -5.74 -4.36
C ALA A 85 -5.70 -5.97 -5.41
N ALA A 86 -6.47 -4.94 -5.75
CA ALA A 86 -7.46 -5.01 -6.83
C ALA A 86 -6.77 -5.30 -8.16
N THR A 87 -5.67 -4.61 -8.46
CA THR A 87 -4.89 -4.84 -9.69
C THR A 87 -4.39 -6.28 -9.77
N LEU A 88 -3.80 -6.79 -8.68
CA LEU A 88 -3.33 -8.17 -8.61
C LEU A 88 -4.48 -9.17 -8.77
N GLY A 89 -5.60 -8.94 -8.08
CA GLY A 89 -6.79 -9.79 -8.17
C GLY A 89 -7.35 -9.83 -9.60
N THR A 90 -7.49 -8.68 -10.25
CA THR A 90 -7.94 -8.60 -11.65
C THR A 90 -6.99 -9.33 -12.60
N ILE A 91 -5.67 -9.21 -12.40
CA ILE A 91 -4.69 -9.97 -13.19
C ILE A 91 -4.86 -11.47 -12.94
N ALA A 92 -5.01 -11.89 -11.68
CA ALA A 92 -5.20 -13.29 -11.33
C ALA A 92 -6.45 -13.89 -11.98
N GLY A 93 -7.60 -13.22 -11.88
CA GLY A 93 -8.84 -13.69 -12.52
C GLY A 93 -8.79 -13.62 -14.05
N GLY A 94 -8.11 -12.61 -14.62
CA GLY A 94 -7.94 -12.45 -16.06
C GLY A 94 -6.98 -13.46 -16.71
N LEU A 95 -6.23 -14.23 -15.94
CA LEU A 95 -5.39 -15.33 -16.46
C LEU A 95 -6.21 -16.57 -16.84
N GLY A 96 -7.46 -16.69 -16.37
CA GLY A 96 -8.31 -17.84 -16.65
C GLY A 96 -8.40 -18.18 -18.14
N PRO A 97 -8.81 -17.24 -19.02
CA PRO A 97 -8.89 -17.48 -20.47
C PRO A 97 -7.56 -17.89 -21.11
N LEU A 98 -6.46 -17.24 -20.72
CA LEU A 98 -5.13 -17.55 -21.25
C LEU A 98 -4.73 -18.99 -20.94
N VAL A 99 -4.95 -19.43 -19.71
CA VAL A 99 -4.67 -20.80 -19.25
C VAL A 99 -5.59 -21.77 -19.95
N SER A 100 -6.87 -21.41 -20.06
CA SER A 100 -7.85 -22.14 -20.84
C SER A 100 -7.28 -22.41 -22.24
N ASP A 101 -7.00 -21.38 -23.03
CA ASP A 101 -6.55 -21.52 -24.42
C ASP A 101 -5.29 -22.38 -24.57
N VAL A 102 -4.32 -22.22 -23.66
CA VAL A 102 -3.09 -23.02 -23.65
C VAL A 102 -3.39 -24.51 -23.41
N LEU A 103 -4.32 -24.85 -22.51
CA LEU A 103 -4.73 -26.23 -22.27
C LEU A 103 -5.50 -26.84 -23.45
N ALA A 104 -6.26 -26.04 -24.21
CA ALA A 104 -6.95 -26.53 -25.41
C ALA A 104 -5.98 -26.83 -26.56
N GLY A 105 -4.85 -26.11 -26.65
CA GLY A 105 -3.87 -26.28 -27.72
C GLY A 105 -2.84 -27.39 -27.50
N ASN A 106 -2.73 -27.99 -26.30
CA ASN A 106 -1.68 -28.96 -25.97
C ASN A 106 -2.20 -30.15 -25.14
N GLU A 107 -2.50 -31.26 -25.81
CA GLU A 107 -3.00 -32.48 -25.15
C GLU A 107 -1.96 -33.08 -24.18
N SER A 108 -0.67 -33.01 -24.50
CA SER A 108 0.41 -33.47 -23.59
C SER A 108 0.44 -32.67 -22.29
N LEU A 109 0.20 -31.35 -22.34
CA LEU A 109 0.16 -30.51 -21.16
C LEU A 109 -1.07 -30.83 -20.29
N LYS A 110 -2.21 -31.06 -20.94
CA LYS A 110 -3.45 -31.49 -20.28
C LYS A 110 -3.29 -32.83 -19.57
N GLU A 111 -2.62 -33.80 -20.18
CA GLU A 111 -2.35 -35.10 -19.56
C GLU A 111 -1.40 -34.97 -18.35
N LEU A 112 -0.34 -34.17 -18.46
CA LEU A 112 0.57 -33.90 -17.35
C LEU A 112 -0.14 -33.23 -16.17
N ILE A 113 -0.95 -32.19 -16.43
CA ILE A 113 -1.70 -31.50 -15.37
C ILE A 113 -2.75 -32.42 -14.75
N GLY A 114 -3.44 -33.24 -15.56
CA GLY A 114 -4.41 -34.22 -15.07
C GLY A 114 -3.82 -35.28 -14.13
N ARG A 115 -2.51 -35.53 -14.20
CA ARG A 115 -1.79 -36.39 -13.22
C ARG A 115 -1.45 -35.67 -11.91
N LEU A 116 -1.28 -34.35 -11.93
CA LEU A 116 -0.90 -33.52 -10.77
C LEU A 116 -2.12 -33.06 -9.96
N VAL A 117 -3.21 -32.69 -10.65
CA VAL A 117 -4.46 -32.23 -10.05
C VAL A 117 -5.59 -32.99 -10.73
N PRO A 118 -6.23 -33.96 -10.04
CA PRO A 118 -7.44 -34.58 -10.56
C PRO A 118 -8.53 -33.51 -10.70
N GLY A 119 -9.04 -33.28 -11.91
CA GLY A 119 -10.09 -32.30 -12.12
C GLY A 119 -10.30 -31.88 -13.57
N SER A 120 -11.40 -31.18 -13.78
CA SER A 120 -11.77 -30.48 -15.01
C SER A 120 -10.90 -29.25 -15.27
N ARG A 121 -10.92 -28.75 -16.51
CA ARG A 121 -10.21 -27.53 -16.93
C ARG A 121 -10.54 -26.31 -16.06
N ALA A 122 -11.79 -26.19 -15.63
CA ALA A 122 -12.25 -25.09 -14.78
C ALA A 122 -11.67 -25.18 -13.36
N GLU A 123 -11.55 -26.39 -12.81
CA GLU A 123 -10.94 -26.62 -11.48
C GLU A 123 -9.43 -26.30 -11.50
N ILE A 124 -8.73 -26.60 -12.59
CA ILE A 124 -7.30 -26.23 -12.75
C ILE A 124 -7.14 -24.70 -12.73
N ILE A 125 -8.03 -23.97 -13.40
CA ILE A 125 -8.04 -22.50 -13.39
C ILE A 125 -8.29 -21.98 -11.98
N ASP A 126 -9.27 -22.55 -11.26
CA ASP A 126 -9.60 -22.16 -9.90
C ASP A 126 -8.43 -22.40 -8.92
N VAL A 127 -7.71 -23.52 -9.05
CA VAL A 127 -6.51 -23.82 -8.25
C VAL A 127 -5.39 -22.81 -8.53
N LEU A 128 -5.15 -22.49 -9.80
CA LEU A 128 -4.14 -21.50 -10.17
C LEU A 128 -4.47 -20.10 -9.61
N ILE A 129 -5.72 -19.68 -9.72
CA ILE A 129 -6.19 -18.39 -9.17
C ILE A 129 -6.03 -18.38 -7.66
N THR A 130 -6.38 -19.47 -6.99
CA THR A 130 -6.19 -19.63 -5.54
C THR A 130 -4.72 -19.53 -5.15
N ALA A 131 -3.81 -20.15 -5.93
CA ALA A 131 -2.37 -20.02 -5.71
C ALA A 131 -1.89 -18.57 -5.86
N LEU A 132 -2.39 -17.84 -6.86
CA LEU A 132 -2.07 -16.42 -7.06
C LEU A 132 -2.62 -15.52 -5.95
N LEU A 133 -3.77 -15.85 -5.36
CA LEU A 133 -4.30 -15.17 -4.18
C LEU A 133 -3.40 -15.34 -2.95
N GLY A 134 -2.52 -16.34 -2.91
CA GLY A 134 -1.44 -16.43 -1.92
C GLY A 134 -0.52 -15.20 -1.91
N ILE A 135 -0.25 -14.62 -3.08
CA ILE A 135 0.51 -13.36 -3.21
C ILE A 135 -0.28 -12.20 -2.59
N ALA A 136 -1.60 -12.17 -2.77
CA ALA A 136 -2.46 -11.18 -2.11
C ALA A 136 -2.43 -11.32 -0.58
N GLY A 137 -2.28 -12.53 -0.05
CA GLY A 137 -2.03 -12.78 1.36
C GLY A 137 -0.74 -12.10 1.86
N VAL A 138 0.33 -12.14 1.08
CA VAL A 138 1.58 -11.42 1.38
C VAL A 138 1.36 -9.91 1.37
N LEU A 139 0.61 -9.37 0.40
CA LEU A 139 0.26 -7.94 0.37
C LEU A 139 -0.57 -7.53 1.59
N ALA A 140 -1.51 -8.37 2.02
CA ALA A 140 -2.31 -8.13 3.23
C ALA A 140 -1.42 -8.09 4.49
N ALA A 141 -0.46 -9.01 4.61
CA ALA A 141 0.53 -9.00 5.68
C ALA A 141 1.39 -7.72 5.65
N ALA A 142 1.86 -7.31 4.46
CA ALA A 142 2.65 -6.10 4.28
C ALA A 142 1.87 -4.83 4.68
N ALA A 143 0.60 -4.72 4.26
CA ALA A 143 -0.28 -3.61 4.64
C ALA A 143 -0.47 -3.53 6.16
N GLY A 144 -0.67 -4.69 6.81
CA GLY A 144 -0.74 -4.80 8.26
C GLY A 144 0.56 -4.37 8.96
N ILE A 145 1.71 -4.91 8.53
CA ILE A 145 3.02 -4.54 9.07
C ILE A 145 3.26 -3.03 8.93
N GLN A 146 2.93 -2.46 7.77
CA GLN A 146 3.11 -1.03 7.55
C GLN A 146 2.27 -0.18 8.51
N ALA A 147 1.05 -0.61 8.86
CA ALA A 147 0.24 0.07 9.87
C ALA A 147 0.94 0.10 11.24
N VAL A 148 1.58 -1.01 11.63
CA VAL A 148 2.37 -1.10 12.86
C VAL A 148 3.63 -0.24 12.79
N LEU A 149 4.33 -0.22 11.65
CA LEU A 149 5.51 0.63 11.46
C LEU A 149 5.16 2.12 11.50
N ARG A 150 3.98 2.50 11.01
CA ARG A 150 3.48 3.86 11.09
C ARG A 150 3.26 4.29 12.54
N LEU A 151 2.73 3.39 13.36
CA LEU A 151 2.61 3.62 14.80
C LEU A 151 3.96 3.96 15.43
N ARG A 152 5.01 3.25 15.02
CA ARG A 152 6.37 3.46 15.50
C ARG A 152 7.00 4.76 15.02
N ALA A 153 6.65 5.21 13.82
CA ALA A 153 7.05 6.53 13.35
C ALA A 153 6.40 7.64 14.20
N GLU A 154 5.12 7.50 14.58
CA GLU A 154 4.45 8.44 15.48
C GLU A 154 5.10 8.52 16.88
N GLU A 155 5.60 7.40 17.40
CA GLU A 155 6.38 7.36 18.65
C GLU A 155 7.75 8.01 18.49
N ALA A 156 8.49 7.66 17.43
CA ALA A 156 9.83 8.16 17.18
C ALA A 156 9.88 9.67 16.90
N GLU A 157 8.81 10.22 16.30
CA GLU A 157 8.67 11.64 16.00
C GLU A 157 8.09 12.46 17.17
N GLY A 158 7.87 11.84 18.34
CA GLY A 158 7.37 12.51 19.56
C GLY A 158 5.86 12.88 19.52
N ARG A 159 5.15 12.57 18.42
CA ARG A 159 3.70 12.84 18.29
C ARG A 159 2.87 12.03 19.28
N ALA A 160 3.33 10.84 19.65
CA ALA A 160 2.67 10.02 20.66
C ALA A 160 2.65 10.70 22.05
N GLU A 161 3.68 11.46 22.40
CA GLU A 161 3.78 12.13 23.70
C GLU A 161 2.78 13.28 23.83
N LEU A 162 2.57 14.05 22.74
CA LEU A 162 1.56 15.10 22.66
C LEU A 162 0.13 14.56 22.88
N LEU A 163 -0.16 13.36 22.38
CA LEU A 163 -1.46 12.72 22.55
C LEU A 163 -1.66 12.14 23.97
N LEU A 164 -0.58 11.66 24.60
CA LEU A 164 -0.59 11.11 25.95
C LEU A 164 -0.60 12.17 27.06
N ALA A 165 -0.29 13.43 26.74
CA ALA A 165 -0.55 14.56 27.64
C ALA A 165 -2.05 14.82 27.86
N THR A 166 -2.91 14.26 26.99
CA THR A 166 -4.37 14.25 27.16
C THR A 166 -4.76 13.03 28.02
N PRO A 167 -5.85 13.05 28.82
CA PRO A 167 -6.27 11.92 29.69
C PRO A 167 -6.74 10.68 28.91
N ARG A 168 -5.83 10.02 28.18
CA ARG A 168 -6.09 8.84 27.35
C ARG A 168 -5.10 7.73 27.66
N SER A 169 -5.60 6.52 27.82
CA SER A 169 -4.76 5.36 28.16
C SER A 169 -3.92 4.88 26.98
N ARG A 170 -2.65 4.54 27.26
CA ARG A 170 -1.71 3.92 26.30
C ARG A 170 -2.27 2.65 25.66
N THR A 171 -2.99 1.84 26.44
CA THR A 171 -3.61 0.58 25.99
C THR A 171 -4.71 0.81 24.96
N ARG A 172 -5.56 1.83 25.14
CA ARG A 172 -6.62 2.16 24.20
C ARG A 172 -6.07 2.72 22.88
N TRP A 173 -4.97 3.46 22.95
CA TRP A 173 -4.27 3.94 21.75
C TRP A 173 -3.62 2.79 20.97
N LEU A 174 -2.91 1.89 21.64
CA LEU A 174 -2.31 0.72 20.99
C LEU A 174 -3.39 -0.19 20.38
N GLY A 175 -4.47 -0.45 21.13
CA GLY A 175 -5.60 -1.24 20.68
C GLY A 175 -6.25 -0.67 19.41
N ALA A 176 -6.48 0.65 19.36
CA ALA A 176 -7.06 1.31 18.18
C ALA A 176 -6.19 1.21 16.93
N ASN A 177 -4.86 1.20 17.07
CA ASN A 177 -3.95 1.06 15.93
C ASN A 177 -3.81 -0.40 15.48
N LEU A 178 -3.81 -1.36 16.42
CA LEU A 178 -3.80 -2.78 16.09
C LEU A 178 -5.11 -3.23 15.42
N THR A 179 -6.25 -2.73 15.87
CA THR A 179 -7.53 -2.99 15.18
C THR A 179 -7.50 -2.43 13.77
N MET A 180 -6.97 -1.23 13.58
CA MET A 180 -6.80 -0.64 12.25
C MET A 180 -5.82 -1.42 11.36
N ALA A 181 -4.75 -1.99 11.94
CA ALA A 181 -3.83 -2.86 11.23
C ALA A 181 -4.52 -4.15 10.76
N ALA A 182 -5.32 -4.79 11.63
CA ALA A 182 -6.12 -5.96 11.28
C ALA A 182 -7.17 -5.65 10.18
N VAL A 183 -7.87 -4.51 10.32
CA VAL A 183 -8.84 -4.04 9.31
C VAL A 183 -8.15 -3.82 7.96
N SER A 184 -6.92 -3.30 7.94
CA SER A 184 -6.19 -3.11 6.68
C SER A 184 -5.85 -4.42 5.99
N ALA A 185 -5.38 -5.44 6.74
CA ALA A 185 -5.09 -6.75 6.17
C ALA A 185 -6.37 -7.42 5.62
N LEU A 186 -7.46 -7.35 6.37
CA LEU A 186 -8.78 -7.84 5.94
C LEU A 186 -9.27 -7.15 4.67
N ALA A 187 -9.23 -5.81 4.65
CA ALA A 187 -9.69 -5.03 3.50
C ALA A 187 -8.87 -5.34 2.25
N VAL A 188 -7.55 -5.49 2.38
CA VAL A 188 -6.65 -5.82 1.26
C VAL A 188 -6.94 -7.21 0.71
N ALA A 189 -7.06 -8.22 1.58
CA ALA A 189 -7.38 -9.58 1.17
C ALA A 189 -8.76 -9.67 0.51
N ALA A 190 -9.78 -9.04 1.11
CA ALA A 190 -11.13 -8.97 0.55
C ALA A 190 -11.13 -8.27 -0.83
N THR A 191 -10.42 -7.17 -0.97
CA THR A 191 -10.35 -6.41 -2.24
C THR A 191 -9.72 -7.27 -3.34
N ALA A 192 -8.63 -7.99 -3.05
CA ALA A 192 -8.00 -8.90 -4.01
C ALA A 192 -8.95 -10.05 -4.41
N GLY A 193 -9.59 -10.69 -3.44
CA GLY A 193 -10.52 -11.79 -3.69
C GLY A 193 -11.72 -11.34 -4.53
N VAL A 194 -12.31 -10.19 -4.22
CA VAL A 194 -13.44 -9.64 -4.98
C VAL A 194 -13.01 -9.28 -6.40
N ALA A 195 -11.86 -8.62 -6.57
CA ALA A 195 -11.35 -8.27 -7.90
C ALA A 195 -11.06 -9.51 -8.76
N ALA A 196 -10.50 -10.56 -8.15
CA ALA A 196 -10.27 -11.85 -8.83
C ALA A 196 -11.59 -12.55 -9.20
N ALA A 197 -12.53 -12.62 -8.26
CA ALA A 197 -13.84 -13.23 -8.49
C ALA A 197 -14.62 -12.52 -9.61
N VAL A 198 -14.62 -11.19 -9.63
CA VAL A 198 -15.24 -10.40 -10.69
C VAL A 198 -14.56 -10.64 -12.03
N ALA A 199 -13.23 -10.59 -12.08
CA ALA A 199 -12.49 -10.81 -13.33
C ALA A 199 -12.69 -12.24 -13.90
N LEU A 200 -12.74 -13.25 -13.02
CA LEU A 200 -13.00 -14.63 -13.44
C LEU A 200 -14.45 -14.83 -13.90
N ALA A 201 -15.42 -14.24 -13.18
CA ALA A 201 -16.83 -14.32 -13.56
C ALA A 201 -17.09 -13.67 -14.93
N LEU A 202 -16.45 -12.52 -15.20
CA LEU A 202 -16.51 -11.87 -16.51
C LEU A 202 -15.87 -12.70 -17.63
N SER A 203 -14.94 -13.58 -17.28
CA SER A 203 -14.25 -14.45 -18.23
C SER A 203 -15.02 -15.72 -18.57
N GLY A 204 -15.94 -16.18 -17.70
CA GLY A 204 -16.81 -17.33 -17.95
C GLY A 204 -16.13 -18.71 -17.93
N VAL A 205 -14.86 -18.81 -17.50
CA VAL A 205 -14.05 -20.04 -17.55
C VAL A 205 -13.88 -20.75 -16.20
N GLY A 206 -14.25 -20.09 -15.10
CA GLY A 206 -14.15 -20.65 -13.73
C GLY A 206 -15.36 -21.48 -13.34
N SER A 207 -15.15 -22.49 -12.49
CA SER A 207 -16.23 -23.34 -11.95
C SER A 207 -16.71 -22.89 -10.57
N SER A 208 -15.82 -22.26 -9.80
CA SER A 208 -16.08 -21.91 -8.41
C SER A 208 -17.00 -20.70 -8.28
N PRO A 209 -17.96 -20.72 -7.33
CA PRO A 209 -18.73 -19.53 -6.98
C PRO A 209 -17.84 -18.38 -6.53
N ALA A 210 -18.20 -17.15 -6.88
CA ALA A 210 -17.45 -15.94 -6.49
C ALA A 210 -17.18 -15.85 -4.98
N GLY A 211 -18.12 -16.31 -4.15
CA GLY A 211 -17.95 -16.36 -2.69
C GLY A 211 -16.80 -17.26 -2.24
N VAL A 212 -16.57 -18.39 -2.91
CA VAL A 212 -15.47 -19.32 -2.58
C VAL A 212 -14.12 -18.67 -2.86
N ILE A 213 -13.99 -17.93 -3.96
CA ILE A 213 -12.76 -17.22 -4.34
C ILE A 213 -12.44 -16.11 -3.33
N VAL A 214 -13.46 -15.37 -2.88
CA VAL A 214 -13.29 -14.35 -1.83
C VAL A 214 -12.88 -15.00 -0.51
N MET A 215 -13.51 -16.11 -0.14
CA MET A 215 -13.16 -16.86 1.07
C MET A 215 -11.74 -17.45 1.00
N ALA A 216 -11.30 -17.90 -0.17
CA ALA A 216 -9.94 -18.36 -0.40
C ALA A 216 -8.92 -17.22 -0.19
N ALA A 217 -9.22 -16.00 -0.66
CA ALA A 217 -8.39 -14.83 -0.36
C ALA A 217 -8.36 -14.50 1.14
N LEU A 218 -9.52 -14.57 1.80
CA LEU A 218 -9.65 -14.32 3.25
C LEU A 218 -8.97 -15.40 4.10
N ALA A 219 -8.81 -16.63 3.59
CA ALA A 219 -8.10 -17.70 4.29
C ALA A 219 -6.62 -17.38 4.56
N HIS A 220 -6.05 -16.39 3.86
CA HIS A 220 -4.68 -15.90 4.12
C HIS A 220 -4.60 -14.87 5.25
N VAL A 221 -5.72 -14.34 5.73
CA VAL A 221 -5.75 -13.31 6.79
C VAL A 221 -5.18 -13.81 8.13
N PRO A 222 -5.46 -15.05 8.60
CA PRO A 222 -4.80 -15.59 9.79
C PRO A 222 -3.27 -15.61 9.65
N GLY A 223 -2.75 -15.95 8.47
CA GLY A 223 -1.31 -15.87 8.19
C GLY A 223 -0.77 -14.44 8.30
N ALA A 224 -1.48 -13.47 7.73
CA ALA A 224 -1.15 -12.05 7.89
C ALA A 224 -1.20 -11.57 9.36
N ALA A 225 -2.12 -12.12 10.16
CA ALA A 225 -2.26 -11.80 11.58
C ALA A 225 -1.03 -12.27 12.40
N VAL A 226 -0.41 -13.38 12.03
CA VAL A 226 0.85 -13.84 12.66
C VAL A 226 1.97 -12.83 12.44
N PHE A 227 2.12 -12.32 11.21
CA PHE A 227 3.13 -11.29 10.89
C PHE A 227 2.86 -9.97 11.61
N LEU A 228 1.60 -9.58 11.72
CA LEU A 228 1.17 -8.43 12.54
C LEU A 228 1.55 -8.60 14.01
N GLY A 229 1.28 -9.78 14.58
CA GLY A 229 1.67 -10.14 15.94
C GLY A 229 3.18 -10.03 16.14
N ALA A 230 3.97 -10.65 15.25
CA ALA A 230 5.42 -10.60 15.27
C ALA A 230 5.97 -9.16 15.16
N ALA A 231 5.41 -8.35 14.26
CA ALA A 231 5.78 -6.94 14.11
C ALA A 231 5.48 -6.14 15.40
N SER A 232 4.31 -6.35 16.00
CA SER A 232 3.94 -5.67 17.26
C SER A 232 4.77 -6.12 18.46
N TRP A 233 5.20 -7.38 18.48
CA TRP A 233 6.02 -7.94 19.55
C TRP A 233 7.47 -7.47 19.44
N SER A 234 8.03 -7.46 18.23
CA SER A 234 9.38 -6.91 17.97
C SER A 234 9.45 -5.41 18.29
N SER A 235 8.39 -4.65 18.00
CA SER A 235 8.36 -3.23 18.29
C SER A 235 8.35 -2.90 19.79
N ARG A 236 7.85 -3.81 20.65
CA ARG A 236 7.91 -3.66 22.11
C ARG A 236 9.30 -3.92 22.70
N GLN A 237 10.05 -4.85 22.11
CA GLN A 237 11.34 -5.30 22.65
C GLN A 237 12.51 -4.38 22.32
N CYS A 238 12.39 -3.55 21.28
CA CYS A 238 13.35 -2.49 21.01
C CYS A 238 12.78 -1.17 21.53
N PRO A 239 13.15 -0.70 22.73
CA PRO A 239 13.00 0.70 23.07
C PRO A 239 13.68 1.52 21.97
N ALA A 240 13.03 2.59 21.51
CA ALA A 240 13.62 3.51 20.54
C ALA A 240 14.85 4.16 21.19
N SER A 241 16.01 3.50 21.07
CA SER A 241 17.29 4.08 21.43
C SER A 241 17.53 5.29 20.49
N PRO A 242 17.78 6.49 21.03
CA PRO A 242 17.98 7.71 20.24
C PRO A 242 19.39 7.72 19.60
N SER A 243 19.80 6.63 18.96
CA SER A 243 21.07 6.58 18.24
C SER A 243 20.88 7.16 16.83
N ARG A 244 21.67 8.19 16.55
CA ARG A 244 21.74 9.04 15.34
C ARG A 244 21.95 8.30 14.00
N LEU A 245 21.90 6.97 13.98
CA LEU A 245 22.09 6.14 12.79
C LEU A 245 20.77 5.70 12.13
N ALA A 246 19.62 5.99 12.74
CA ALA A 246 18.30 5.63 12.19
C ALA A 246 17.94 6.33 10.86
N GLY A 247 18.56 7.48 10.56
CA GLY A 247 18.28 8.25 9.33
C GLY A 247 18.68 7.52 8.04
N VAL A 248 19.67 6.64 8.08
CA VAL A 248 20.15 5.92 6.88
C VAL A 248 19.41 4.60 6.68
N ARG A 249 19.04 3.90 7.76
CA ARG A 249 18.51 2.52 7.67
C ARG A 249 17.02 2.42 7.34
N TRP A 250 16.21 3.44 7.66
CA TRP A 250 14.74 3.39 7.49
C TRP A 250 14.20 4.13 6.25
N SER A 251 15.04 4.91 5.57
CA SER A 251 14.65 5.58 4.31
C SER A 251 14.55 4.62 3.12
N GLN A 252 15.21 3.47 3.17
CA GLN A 252 15.18 2.47 2.09
C GLN A 252 13.83 1.73 2.02
N GLY A 253 13.31 1.23 3.16
CA GLY A 253 12.06 0.44 3.18
C GLY A 253 10.77 1.23 2.99
N SER A 254 10.76 2.51 3.40
CA SER A 254 9.58 3.39 3.24
C SER A 254 9.49 4.06 1.86
N SER A 255 10.59 4.07 1.08
CA SER A 255 10.64 4.73 -0.23
C SER A 255 9.76 4.08 -1.29
N TRP A 256 9.72 2.74 -1.33
CA TRP A 256 8.94 1.96 -2.29
C TRP A 256 7.44 2.19 -2.09
N VAL A 257 7.00 2.15 -0.84
CA VAL A 257 5.62 2.38 -0.42
C VAL A 257 5.19 3.84 -0.63
N SER A 258 6.08 4.80 -0.35
CA SER A 258 5.79 6.23 -0.56
C SER A 258 5.68 6.58 -2.05
N SER A 259 6.35 5.82 -2.92
CA SER A 259 6.34 6.03 -4.38
C SER A 259 5.00 5.63 -5.01
N VAL A 260 4.39 4.54 -4.54
CA VAL A 260 3.02 4.15 -4.94
C VAL A 260 1.99 5.20 -4.48
N ASN A 261 2.17 5.73 -3.26
CA ASN A 261 1.29 6.73 -2.65
C ASN A 261 1.28 8.09 -3.40
N CYS A 262 2.39 8.47 -4.05
CA CYS A 262 2.46 9.69 -4.84
C CYS A 262 1.67 9.63 -6.17
N LEU A 263 1.51 8.44 -6.78
CA LEU A 263 0.78 8.29 -8.04
C LEU A 263 -0.74 8.39 -7.87
N ALA A 264 -1.28 7.96 -6.72
CA ALA A 264 -2.72 8.01 -6.43
C ALA A 264 -3.23 9.43 -6.05
N PHE A 265 -2.34 10.35 -5.68
CA PHE A 265 -2.72 11.65 -5.11
C PHE A 265 -3.13 12.72 -6.14
N ARG A 266 -3.18 12.38 -7.44
CA ARG A 266 -3.41 13.34 -8.54
C ARG A 266 -4.83 13.93 -8.60
N HIS A 267 -5.82 13.40 -7.87
CA HIS A 267 -7.23 13.78 -8.03
C HIS A 267 -7.88 14.56 -6.86
N GLY A 268 -7.10 15.01 -5.86
CA GLY A 268 -7.63 15.40 -4.55
C GLY A 268 -7.76 16.89 -4.17
N CYS A 269 -8.30 17.73 -5.05
CA CYS A 269 -9.00 18.99 -4.70
C CYS A 269 -8.17 20.26 -4.37
N ARG A 270 -8.39 21.27 -5.24
CA ARG A 270 -8.00 22.69 -5.24
C ARG A 270 -8.68 23.48 -4.11
N THR A 271 -7.97 24.41 -3.46
CA THR A 271 -8.19 25.88 -3.49
C THR A 271 -7.53 26.60 -2.30
N SER A 272 -7.19 27.86 -2.58
CA SER A 272 -6.29 28.79 -1.92
C SER A 272 -6.80 29.42 -0.61
N VAL A 273 -5.90 29.63 0.35
CA VAL A 273 -6.04 30.62 1.43
C VAL A 273 -4.73 31.43 1.50
N ARG A 274 -4.50 32.27 0.49
CA ARG A 274 -3.47 33.33 0.55
C ARG A 274 -4.04 34.65 1.13
N SER A 275 -5.30 34.66 1.59
CA SER A 275 -6.01 35.89 1.99
C SER A 275 -6.14 36.14 3.49
N VAL A 276 -5.85 35.17 4.38
CA VAL A 276 -6.17 35.32 5.82
C VAL A 276 -4.96 35.70 6.69
N ILE A 277 -3.74 35.28 6.34
CA ILE A 277 -2.56 35.55 7.20
C ILE A 277 -1.95 36.95 6.97
N LEU A 278 -2.13 37.55 5.79
CA LEU A 278 -1.62 38.91 5.50
C LEU A 278 -2.49 40.04 6.07
N ARG A 279 -3.74 39.77 6.52
CA ARG A 279 -4.62 40.83 7.08
C ARG A 279 -4.49 41.03 8.60
N ARG A 280 -3.81 40.13 9.33
CA ARG A 280 -3.68 40.23 10.80
C ARG A 280 -2.38 40.85 11.29
N CYS A 281 -1.37 41.03 10.43
CA CYS A 281 -0.13 41.71 10.79
C CYS A 281 -0.12 43.22 10.49
N LEU A 282 -1.15 43.76 9.82
CA LEU A 282 -1.25 45.18 9.45
C LEU A 282 -2.11 46.03 10.41
N TRP A 283 -2.64 45.44 11.49
CA TRP A 283 -3.56 46.12 12.42
C TRP A 283 -3.22 45.83 13.89
N ASN A 284 -2.03 46.26 14.34
CA ASN A 284 -1.78 46.46 15.76
C ASN A 284 -0.82 47.65 15.99
N PRO A 285 -1.29 48.91 15.96
CA PRO A 285 -0.54 50.02 16.50
C PRO A 285 -0.98 50.20 17.95
N LEU A 286 -0.12 49.89 18.91
CA LEU A 286 -0.04 50.45 20.27
C LEU A 286 0.67 49.45 21.17
N ILE A 287 1.90 49.80 21.56
CA ILE A 287 2.47 49.75 22.92
C ILE A 287 3.97 50.09 22.73
N LEU A 288 4.28 51.39 22.82
CA LEU A 288 5.61 51.91 23.10
C LEU A 288 5.71 52.14 24.61
N PRO A 289 6.84 51.85 25.28
CA PRO A 289 7.05 52.22 26.68
C PRO A 289 7.65 53.63 26.77
N PRO A 290 7.22 54.50 27.71
CA PRO A 290 7.97 55.68 28.03
C PRO A 290 8.93 55.42 29.19
N HIS A 291 10.12 55.92 28.96
CA HIS A 291 11.20 56.25 29.87
C HIS A 291 10.82 57.56 30.60
N TRP A 292 11.35 57.71 31.82
CA TRP A 292 11.17 58.78 32.83
C TRP A 292 10.02 58.57 33.80
#